data_AF-A0A7C8D0I6-F1
#
_entry.id   AF-A0A7C8D0I6-F1
#
_cell.length_a   1.000
_cell.length_b   1.000
_cell.length_c   1.000
_cell.angle_alpha   90.00
_cell.angle_beta   90.00
_cell.angle_gamma   90.00
#
_symmetry.space_group_name_H-M   'P 1'
#
loop_
_entity.id
_entity.type
_entity.pdbx_description
1 polymer ?
#
loop_
_entity_poly.entity_id
_entity_poly.type
_entity_poly.pdbx_seq_one_letter_code
_entity_poly.pdbx_strand_id
1 'polypeptide(L)'
;MTAALCILVLAWLPQAASETPLQGAVRLTAEERFVEALKLARTDDDALFRAQGELFVLQRAGALDEALSAGLRGLEVAPKDPWLLERCANLALSLGSGGLAQGLLDELVQSVGPLEQERLAPLLTAARGLVQGRQAKTAALARARAVLLGIAALLALAALLGRVFAGRALTLRRQRAAARG
;
A
#
# COMPACT_ATOMS: atom_id res chain seq x y z
N MET A 1 57.64 -40.26 16.21
CA MET A 1 57.80 -38.81 16.44
C MET A 1 57.20 -38.03 15.27
N THR A 2 55.87 -38.08 15.12
CA THR A 2 55.13 -37.54 13.95
C THR A 2 53.73 -37.08 14.39
N ALA A 3 53.65 -36.34 15.50
CA ALA A 3 52.37 -35.87 16.04
C ALA A 3 52.38 -34.38 16.46
N ALA A 4 53.47 -33.64 16.17
CA ALA A 4 53.66 -32.29 16.70
C ALA A 4 53.53 -31.17 15.66
N LEU A 5 53.20 -31.47 14.39
CA LEU A 5 53.22 -30.47 13.31
C LEU A 5 51.84 -30.00 12.81
N CYS A 6 50.73 -30.58 13.28
CA CYS A 6 49.39 -30.19 12.80
C CYS A 6 48.66 -29.14 13.65
N ILE A 7 49.20 -28.72 14.80
CA ILE A 7 48.51 -27.79 15.70
C ILE A 7 48.84 -26.31 15.41
N LEU A 8 49.89 -26.02 14.66
CA LEU A 8 50.39 -24.65 14.47
C LEU A 8 49.82 -23.87 13.27
N VAL A 9 48.96 -24.49 12.44
CA VAL A 9 48.30 -23.80 11.31
C VAL A 9 46.91 -23.25 11.68
N LEU A 10 46.35 -23.64 12.84
CA LEU A 10 45.03 -23.18 13.31
C LEU A 10 45.07 -21.87 14.11
N ALA A 11 46.24 -21.29 14.36
CA ALA A 11 46.41 -20.06 15.14
C ALA A 11 46.45 -18.76 14.29
N TRP A 12 46.29 -18.86 12.96
CA TRP A 12 46.51 -17.73 12.03
C TRP A 12 45.36 -17.49 11.02
N LEU A 13 44.15 -17.97 11.33
CA LEU A 13 42.95 -17.42 10.71
C LEU A 13 42.35 -16.40 11.66
N PRO A 14 42.54 -15.09 11.44
CA PRO A 14 41.81 -14.09 12.20
C PRO A 14 40.33 -14.32 11.95
N GLN A 15 39.64 -14.84 12.96
CA GLN A 15 38.21 -15.04 13.05
C GLN A 15 37.48 -13.69 13.22
N ALA A 16 38.01 -12.62 12.61
CA ALA A 16 37.33 -11.36 12.41
C ALA A 16 36.52 -11.50 11.12
N ALA A 17 35.45 -12.29 11.18
CA ALA A 17 34.35 -12.09 10.25
C ALA A 17 33.86 -10.67 10.54
N SER A 18 34.30 -9.69 9.74
CA SER A 18 33.85 -8.32 9.84
C SER A 18 32.32 -8.33 9.79
N GLU A 19 31.69 -7.90 10.88
CA GLU A 19 30.24 -7.76 10.97
C GLU A 19 29.75 -7.02 9.72
N THR A 20 28.82 -7.63 8.98
CA THR A 20 28.32 -6.98 7.76
C THR A 20 27.53 -5.72 8.16
N PRO A 21 27.47 -4.69 7.29
CA PRO A 21 26.66 -3.50 7.58
C PRO A 21 25.21 -3.85 7.97
N LEU A 22 24.62 -4.85 7.31
CA LEU A 22 23.31 -5.38 7.67
C LEU A 22 23.25 -5.94 9.10
N GLN A 23 24.21 -6.76 9.52
CA GLN A 23 24.24 -7.31 10.89
C GLN A 23 24.36 -6.20 11.94
N GLY A 24 25.24 -5.24 11.71
CA GLY A 24 25.40 -4.09 12.60
C GLY A 24 24.14 -3.22 12.64
N ALA A 25 23.47 -3.03 11.51
CA ALA A 25 22.21 -2.29 11.45
C ALA A 25 21.10 -3.00 12.23
N VAL A 26 21.01 -4.34 12.15
CA VAL A 26 20.07 -5.14 12.94
C VAL A 26 20.34 -4.99 14.43
N ARG A 27 21.61 -5.07 14.86
CA ARG A 27 21.98 -4.85 16.27
C ARG A 27 21.59 -3.46 16.76
N LEU A 28 21.98 -2.41 16.03
CA LEU A 28 21.66 -1.02 16.38
C LEU A 28 20.13 -0.78 16.41
N THR A 29 19.37 -1.46 15.56
CA THR A 29 17.90 -1.40 15.58
C THR A 29 17.32 -2.06 16.83
N ALA A 30 17.91 -3.16 17.30
CA ALA A 30 17.51 -3.80 18.56
C ALA A 30 17.83 -2.92 19.78
N GLU A 31 18.85 -2.07 19.68
CA GLU A 31 19.20 -1.03 20.66
C GLU A 31 18.38 0.26 20.50
N GLU A 32 17.37 0.29 19.61
CA GLU A 32 16.55 1.46 19.28
C GLU A 32 17.34 2.67 18.73
N ARG A 33 18.57 2.45 18.25
CA ARG A 33 19.45 3.47 17.65
C ARG A 33 19.20 3.61 16.15
N PHE A 34 17.97 3.93 15.79
CA PHE A 34 17.50 3.89 14.39
C PHE A 34 18.28 4.78 13.42
N VAL A 35 18.71 5.97 13.86
CA VAL A 35 19.48 6.89 12.99
C VAL A 35 20.83 6.29 12.61
N GLU A 36 21.50 5.65 13.56
CA GLU A 36 22.79 5.01 13.33
C GLU A 36 22.64 3.73 12.54
N ALA A 37 21.62 2.92 12.86
CA ALA A 37 21.26 1.73 12.11
C ALA A 37 21.00 2.05 10.63
N LEU A 38 20.27 3.13 10.34
CA LEU A 38 19.95 3.54 8.97
C LEU A 38 21.18 4.04 8.23
N LYS A 39 22.07 4.79 8.90
CA LYS A 39 23.35 5.21 8.32
C LYS A 39 24.19 4.00 7.94
N LEU A 40 24.26 3.00 8.82
CA LEU A 40 25.03 1.79 8.58
C LEU A 40 24.41 0.91 7.48
N ALA A 41 23.09 0.75 7.45
CA ALA A 41 22.42 0.04 6.37
C ALA A 41 22.71 0.64 4.98
N ARG A 42 22.82 1.98 4.90
CA ARG A 42 23.11 2.70 3.66
C ARG A 42 24.53 2.52 3.13
N THR A 43 25.47 2.12 3.99
CA THR A 43 26.86 1.88 3.60
C THR A 43 27.10 0.49 3.00
N ASP A 44 26.08 -0.38 2.94
CA ASP A 44 26.24 -1.70 2.31
C ASP A 44 26.52 -1.54 0.81
N ASP A 45 27.53 -2.22 0.27
CA ASP A 45 27.90 -2.09 -1.14
C ASP A 45 26.86 -2.73 -2.06
N ASP A 46 26.20 -3.80 -1.59
CA ASP A 46 25.17 -4.50 -2.33
C ASP A 46 23.84 -3.71 -2.28
N ALA A 47 23.31 -3.35 -3.44
CA ALA A 47 22.08 -2.56 -3.53
C ALA A 47 20.84 -3.28 -2.96
N LEU A 48 20.77 -4.61 -3.07
CA LEU A 48 19.70 -5.39 -2.47
C LEU A 48 19.83 -5.38 -0.94
N PHE A 49 21.00 -5.69 -0.39
CA PHE A 49 21.19 -5.68 1.06
C PHE A 49 21.01 -4.30 1.68
N ARG A 50 21.46 -3.25 0.99
CA ARG A 50 21.20 -1.86 1.37
C ARG A 50 19.70 -1.58 1.48
N ALA A 51 18.92 -1.96 0.47
CA ALA A 51 17.47 -1.75 0.45
C ALA A 51 16.75 -2.57 1.54
N GLN A 52 17.17 -3.84 1.74
CA GLN A 52 16.62 -4.70 2.79
C GLN A 52 16.92 -4.14 4.20
N GLY A 53 18.15 -3.68 4.42
CA GLY A 53 18.57 -3.04 5.66
C GLY A 53 17.81 -1.75 5.94
N GLU A 54 17.72 -0.85 4.95
CA GLU A 54 16.93 0.39 5.05
C GLU A 54 15.46 0.08 5.41
N LEU A 55 14.82 -0.82 4.66
CA LEU A 55 13.43 -1.23 4.92
C LEU A 55 13.27 -1.73 6.36
N PHE A 56 14.16 -2.63 6.80
CA PHE A 56 14.08 -3.21 8.13
C PHE A 56 14.16 -2.14 9.23
N VAL A 57 15.14 -1.24 9.13
CA VAL A 57 15.34 -0.16 10.12
C VAL A 57 14.13 0.78 10.14
N LEU A 58 13.68 1.24 8.97
CA LEU A 58 12.55 2.17 8.84
C LEU A 58 11.24 1.55 9.32
N GLN A 59 11.01 0.29 9.02
CA GLN A 59 9.84 -0.45 9.50
C GLN A 59 9.85 -0.54 11.04
N ARG A 60 11.00 -0.83 11.65
CA ARG A 60 11.13 -0.90 13.11
C ARG A 60 11.02 0.45 13.79
N ALA A 61 11.45 1.52 13.13
CA ALA A 61 11.26 2.90 13.58
C ALA A 61 9.81 3.41 13.42
N GLY A 62 8.92 2.65 12.77
CA GLY A 62 7.54 3.04 12.49
C GLY A 62 7.37 3.98 11.29
N ALA A 63 8.43 4.27 10.54
CA ALA A 63 8.41 5.09 9.33
C ALA A 63 7.92 4.27 8.12
N LEU A 64 6.64 3.87 8.15
CA LEU A 64 6.10 2.85 7.22
C LEU A 64 6.12 3.29 5.75
N ASP A 65 5.83 4.56 5.44
CA ASP A 65 5.87 5.08 4.06
C ASP A 65 7.29 5.07 3.50
N GLU A 66 8.27 5.47 4.31
CA GLU A 66 9.69 5.47 3.94
C GLU A 66 10.22 4.03 3.79
N ALA A 67 9.80 3.12 4.69
CA ALA A 67 10.13 1.71 4.62
C ALA A 67 9.61 1.07 3.32
N LEU A 68 8.36 1.38 2.95
CA LEU A 68 7.78 0.91 1.69
C LEU A 68 8.54 1.48 0.50
N SER A 69 8.89 2.77 0.51
CA SER A 69 9.68 3.39 -0.56
C SER A 69 11.05 2.72 -0.70
N ALA A 70 11.75 2.43 0.40
CA ALA A 70 13.03 1.72 0.38
C ALA A 70 12.90 0.31 -0.20
N GLY A 71 11.87 -0.43 0.21
CA GLY A 71 11.60 -1.77 -0.32
C GLY A 71 11.29 -1.79 -1.81
N LEU A 72 10.47 -0.83 -2.28
CA LEU A 72 10.15 -0.72 -3.71
C LEU A 72 11.40 -0.41 -4.55
N ARG A 73 12.31 0.45 -4.07
CA ARG A 73 13.63 0.64 -4.72
C ARG A 73 14.44 -0.67 -4.75
N GLY A 74 14.38 -1.46 -3.69
CA GLY A 74 14.98 -2.80 -3.67
C GLY A 74 14.40 -3.71 -4.75
N LEU A 75 13.09 -3.66 -4.98
CA LEU A 75 12.41 -4.43 -6.03
C LEU A 75 12.75 -3.94 -7.45
N GLU A 76 13.18 -2.70 -7.64
CA GLU A 76 13.73 -2.25 -8.94
C GLU A 76 15.03 -3.00 -9.28
N VAL A 77 15.82 -3.37 -8.28
CA VAL A 77 17.08 -4.13 -8.44
C VAL A 77 16.84 -5.64 -8.48
N ALA A 78 15.97 -6.14 -7.59
CA ALA A 78 15.63 -7.55 -7.47
C ALA A 78 14.10 -7.76 -7.51
N PRO A 79 13.47 -7.73 -8.70
CA PRO A 79 12.01 -7.72 -8.83
C PRO A 79 11.29 -8.94 -8.27
N LYS A 80 12.01 -10.05 -8.12
CA LYS A 80 11.47 -11.34 -7.66
C LYS A 80 12.01 -11.74 -6.28
N ASP A 81 12.63 -10.82 -5.54
CA ASP A 81 13.10 -11.11 -4.19
C ASP A 81 11.90 -11.40 -3.27
N PRO A 82 11.72 -12.66 -2.80
CA PRO A 82 10.51 -13.03 -2.07
C PRO A 82 10.39 -12.26 -0.74
N TRP A 83 11.53 -11.95 -0.11
CA TRP A 83 11.57 -11.22 1.15
C TRP A 83 11.07 -9.79 0.97
N LEU A 84 11.56 -9.06 -0.03
CA LEU A 84 11.10 -7.71 -0.33
C LEU A 84 9.63 -7.67 -0.76
N LEU A 85 9.19 -8.60 -1.62
CA LEU A 85 7.80 -8.68 -2.05
C LEU A 85 6.85 -8.87 -0.85
N GLU A 86 7.17 -9.81 0.05
CA GLU A 86 6.36 -10.06 1.25
C GLU A 86 6.36 -8.84 2.20
N ARG A 87 7.52 -8.24 2.45
CA ARG A 87 7.63 -7.08 3.36
C ARG A 87 6.91 -5.86 2.82
N CYS A 88 7.08 -5.55 1.53
CA CYS A 88 6.37 -4.45 0.88
C CYS A 88 4.86 -4.68 0.85
N ALA A 89 4.41 -5.92 0.59
CA ALA A 89 2.99 -6.26 0.63
C ALA A 89 2.38 -6.01 2.02
N ASN A 90 3.07 -6.46 3.08
CA ASN A 90 2.62 -6.23 4.45
C ASN A 90 2.57 -4.72 4.79
N LEU A 91 3.60 -3.96 4.43
CA LEU A 91 3.61 -2.50 4.62
C LEU A 91 2.47 -1.82 3.85
N ALA A 92 2.23 -2.22 2.60
CA ALA A 92 1.12 -1.71 1.79
C ALA A 92 -0.24 -2.02 2.42
N LEU A 93 -0.43 -3.20 3.02
CA LEU A 93 -1.63 -3.53 3.80
C LEU A 93 -1.78 -2.63 5.02
N SER A 94 -0.71 -2.41 5.79
CA SER A 94 -0.73 -1.52 6.96
C SER A 94 -1.06 -0.07 6.59
N LEU A 95 -0.62 0.40 5.43
CA LEU A 95 -0.94 1.72 4.88
C LEU A 95 -2.32 1.76 4.19
N GLY A 96 -3.07 0.65 4.21
CA GLY A 96 -4.39 0.52 3.58
C GLY A 96 -4.36 0.51 2.05
N SER A 97 -3.19 0.44 1.44
CA SER A 97 -2.94 0.42 -0.01
C SER A 97 -3.17 -0.97 -0.61
N GLY A 98 -4.41 -1.46 -0.51
CA GLY A 98 -4.80 -2.81 -0.92
C GLY A 98 -4.46 -3.17 -2.37
N GLY A 99 -4.53 -2.22 -3.30
CA GLY A 99 -4.19 -2.48 -4.72
C GLY A 99 -2.70 -2.78 -4.92
N LEU A 100 -1.83 -2.01 -4.27
CA LEU A 100 -0.38 -2.27 -4.29
C LEU A 100 -0.05 -3.58 -3.58
N ALA A 101 -0.63 -3.80 -2.41
CA ALA A 101 -0.45 -5.05 -1.66
C ALA A 101 -0.86 -6.28 -2.49
N GLN A 102 -1.99 -6.20 -3.19
CA GLN A 102 -2.47 -7.27 -4.04
C GLN A 102 -1.47 -7.56 -5.18
N GLY A 103 -1.01 -6.54 -5.90
CA GLY A 103 -0.03 -6.73 -6.98
C GLY A 103 1.26 -7.38 -6.49
N LEU A 104 1.80 -6.93 -5.36
CA LEU A 104 3.01 -7.51 -4.76
C LEU A 104 2.82 -8.98 -4.32
N LEU A 105 1.66 -9.31 -3.75
CA LEU A 105 1.35 -10.69 -3.35
C LEU A 105 1.13 -11.60 -4.56
N ASP A 106 0.50 -11.09 -5.62
CA ASP A 106 0.30 -11.85 -6.86
C ASP A 106 1.65 -12.19 -7.53
N GLU A 107 2.63 -11.28 -7.47
CA GLU A 107 4.02 -11.56 -7.90
C GLU A 107 4.72 -12.57 -6.97
N LEU A 108 4.57 -12.41 -5.66
CA LEU A 108 5.17 -13.32 -4.68
C LEU A 108 4.68 -14.75 -4.86
N VAL A 109 3.38 -14.96 -5.04
CA VAL A 109 2.76 -16.27 -5.29
C VAL A 109 3.38 -16.96 -6.50
N GLN A 110 3.71 -16.21 -7.55
CA GLN A 110 4.35 -16.74 -8.76
C GLN A 110 5.81 -17.15 -8.54
N SER A 111 6.48 -16.58 -7.54
CA SER A 111 7.88 -16.87 -7.22
C SER A 111 8.10 -17.97 -6.17
N VAL A 112 7.06 -18.38 -5.43
CA VAL A 112 7.18 -19.31 -4.30
C VAL A 112 6.44 -20.63 -4.52
N GLY A 113 6.83 -21.65 -3.75
CA GLY A 113 6.23 -22.98 -3.80
C GLY A 113 4.82 -23.06 -3.19
N PRO A 114 4.10 -24.17 -3.37
CA PRO A 114 2.72 -24.33 -2.91
C PRO A 114 2.51 -24.13 -1.40
N LEU A 115 3.48 -24.55 -0.58
CA LEU A 115 3.41 -24.41 0.88
C LEU A 115 3.43 -22.93 1.30
N GLU A 116 4.31 -22.14 0.68
CA GLU A 116 4.39 -20.71 0.90
C GLU A 116 3.13 -20.00 0.39
N GLN A 117 2.54 -20.44 -0.71
CA GLN A 117 1.28 -19.89 -1.21
C GLN A 117 0.13 -20.04 -0.20
N GLU A 118 0.03 -21.18 0.47
CA GLU A 118 -0.96 -21.41 1.53
C GLU A 118 -0.77 -20.42 2.69
N ARG A 119 0.50 -20.18 3.09
CA ARG A 119 0.83 -19.18 4.12
C ARG A 119 0.43 -17.76 3.72
N LEU A 120 0.43 -17.44 2.43
CA LEU A 120 0.07 -16.12 1.90
C LEU A 120 -1.45 -15.91 1.72
N ALA A 121 -2.25 -16.97 1.79
CA ALA A 121 -3.70 -16.89 1.56
C ALA A 121 -4.45 -15.87 2.46
N PRO A 122 -4.12 -15.72 3.76
CA PRO A 122 -4.73 -14.69 4.60
C PRO A 122 -4.39 -13.26 4.12
N LEU A 123 -3.15 -13.02 3.70
CA LEU A 123 -2.70 -11.71 3.21
C LEU A 123 -3.39 -11.35 1.90
N LEU A 124 -3.53 -12.31 0.98
CA LEU A 124 -4.28 -12.14 -0.27
C LEU A 124 -5.74 -11.79 -0.01
N THR A 125 -6.36 -12.47 0.96
CA THR A 125 -7.75 -12.23 1.36
C THR A 125 -7.90 -10.82 1.92
N ALA A 126 -6.98 -10.38 2.79
CA ALA A 126 -6.98 -9.03 3.34
C ALA A 126 -6.80 -7.96 2.24
N ALA A 127 -5.85 -8.16 1.32
CA ALA A 127 -5.61 -7.24 0.20
C ALA A 127 -6.86 -7.08 -0.68
N ARG A 128 -7.49 -8.20 -1.07
CA ARG A 128 -8.73 -8.21 -1.85
C ARG A 128 -9.87 -7.52 -1.11
N GLY A 129 -10.01 -7.75 0.19
CA GLY A 129 -11.01 -7.08 1.03
C GLY A 129 -10.87 -5.55 1.01
N LEU A 130 -9.64 -5.03 1.11
CA LEU A 130 -9.37 -3.59 1.02
C LEU A 130 -9.74 -3.01 -0.36
N VAL A 131 -9.38 -3.71 -1.44
CA VAL A 131 -9.72 -3.29 -2.82
C VAL A 131 -11.23 -3.27 -3.02
N GLN A 132 -11.92 -4.35 -2.64
CA GLN A 132 -13.38 -4.46 -2.73
C GLN A 132 -14.09 -3.39 -1.89
N GLY A 133 -13.61 -3.12 -0.67
CA GLY A 133 -14.15 -2.08 0.20
C GLY A 133 -14.05 -0.68 -0.43
N ARG A 134 -12.91 -0.36 -1.05
CA ARG A 134 -12.74 0.91 -1.79
C ARG A 134 -13.68 0.99 -2.99
N GLN A 135 -13.78 -0.07 -3.78
CA GLN A 135 -14.68 -0.13 -4.93
C GLN A 135 -16.15 0.03 -4.50
N ALA A 136 -16.59 -0.70 -3.48
CA ALA A 136 -17.94 -0.59 -2.92
C ALA A 136 -18.26 0.83 -2.46
N LYS A 137 -17.31 1.50 -1.77
CA LYS A 137 -17.46 2.90 -1.35
C LYS A 137 -17.63 3.84 -2.56
N THR A 138 -16.81 3.69 -3.60
CA THR A 138 -16.92 4.52 -4.81
C THR A 138 -18.25 4.30 -5.53
N ALA A 139 -18.72 3.07 -5.64
CA ALA A 139 -20.01 2.72 -6.23
C ALA A 139 -21.18 3.29 -5.41
N ALA A 140 -21.10 3.24 -4.07
CA ALA A 140 -22.10 3.83 -3.19
C ALA A 140 -22.19 5.36 -3.36
N LEU A 141 -21.05 6.05 -3.43
CA LEU A 141 -21.01 7.50 -3.68
C LEU A 141 -21.57 7.86 -5.06
N ALA A 142 -21.26 7.06 -6.09
CA ALA A 142 -21.80 7.26 -7.43
C ALA A 142 -23.33 7.11 -7.45
N ARG A 143 -23.87 6.08 -6.79
CA ARG A 143 -25.32 5.88 -6.65
C ARG A 143 -25.98 7.03 -5.88
N ALA A 144 -25.38 7.47 -4.77
CA ALA A 144 -25.89 8.60 -4.00
C ALA A 144 -25.96 9.89 -4.84
N ARG A 145 -24.92 10.18 -5.63
CA ARG A 145 -24.92 11.32 -6.57
C ARG A 145 -26.00 11.20 -7.63
N ALA A 146 -26.19 10.02 -8.21
CA ALA A 146 -27.24 9.78 -9.21
C ALA A 146 -28.64 10.01 -8.63
N VAL A 147 -28.90 9.55 -7.40
CA VAL A 147 -30.19 9.77 -6.71
C VAL A 147 -30.42 11.26 -6.46
N LEU A 148 -29.42 11.99 -5.95
CA LEU A 148 -29.54 13.43 -5.71
C LEU A 148 -29.81 14.22 -7.00
N LEU A 149 -29.11 13.88 -8.09
CA LEU A 149 -29.37 14.49 -9.41
C LEU A 149 -30.77 14.15 -9.93
N GLY A 150 -31.23 12.92 -9.73
CA GLY A 150 -32.60 12.51 -10.07
C GLY A 150 -33.66 13.32 -9.31
N ILE A 151 -33.48 13.49 -8.00
CA ILE A 151 -34.37 14.31 -7.17
C ILE A 151 -34.36 15.77 -7.63
N ALA A 152 -33.18 16.34 -7.89
CA ALA A 152 -33.05 17.70 -8.38
C ALA A 152 -33.75 17.89 -9.74
N ALA A 153 -33.62 16.93 -10.65
CA ALA A 153 -34.30 16.95 -11.95
C ALA A 153 -35.82 16.90 -11.79
N LEU A 154 -36.34 16.08 -10.88
CA LEU A 154 -37.78 16.00 -10.59
C LEU A 154 -38.32 17.32 -10.00
N LEU A 155 -37.59 17.94 -9.06
CA LEU A 155 -37.96 19.23 -8.50
C LEU A 155 -37.94 20.35 -9.56
N ALA A 156 -36.93 20.36 -10.43
CA ALA A 156 -36.85 21.31 -11.53
C ALA A 156 -38.01 21.14 -12.52
N LEU A 157 -38.36 19.90 -12.85
CA LEU A 157 -39.51 19.59 -13.70
C LEU A 157 -40.83 20.03 -13.05
N ALA A 158 -41.02 19.77 -11.76
CA ALA A 158 -42.19 20.21 -11.00
C ALA A 158 -42.30 21.75 -10.99
N ALA A 159 -41.19 22.46 -10.79
CA ALA A 159 -41.15 23.91 -10.84
C ALA A 159 -41.49 24.46 -12.24
N LEU A 160 -40.99 23.81 -13.30
CA LEU A 160 -41.30 24.17 -14.69
C LEU A 160 -42.80 23.99 -14.99
N LEU A 161 -43.37 22.85 -14.63
CA LEU A 161 -44.80 22.57 -14.80
C LEU A 161 -45.64 23.58 -14.00
N GLY A 162 -45.27 23.87 -12.76
CA GLY A 162 -45.93 24.88 -11.93
C GLY A 162 -45.99 26.25 -12.61
N ARG A 163 -44.89 26.69 -13.26
CA ARG A 163 -44.86 27.94 -14.02
C ARG A 163 -45.81 27.93 -15.23
N VAL A 164 -45.86 26.82 -15.97
CA VAL A 164 -46.76 26.68 -17.14
C VAL A 164 -48.23 26.76 -16.73
N PHE A 165 -48.62 26.07 -15.65
CA PHE A 165 -50.00 26.09 -15.16
C PHE A 165 -50.38 27.46 -14.58
N ALA A 166 -49.49 28.11 -13.82
CA ALA A 166 -49.72 29.46 -13.32
C ALA A 166 -49.92 30.48 -14.45
N GLY A 167 -49.13 30.40 -15.52
CA GLY A 167 -49.29 31.23 -16.72
C GLY A 167 -50.66 31.07 -17.39
N ARG A 168 -51.13 29.81 -17.55
CA ARG A 168 -52.46 29.52 -18.10
C ARG A 168 -53.60 30.01 -17.22
N ALA A 169 -53.47 29.93 -15.90
CA ALA A 169 -54.49 30.46 -14.99
C ALA A 169 -54.64 31.98 -15.11
N LEU A 170 -53.53 32.70 -15.28
CA LEU A 170 -53.52 34.16 -15.48
C LEU A 170 -54.16 34.56 -16.81
N THR A 171 -53.89 33.84 -17.91
CA THR A 171 -54.51 34.13 -19.21
C THR A 171 -56.02 33.88 -19.18
N LEU A 172 -56.49 32.80 -18.57
CA LEU A 172 -57.92 32.51 -18.41
C LEU A 172 -58.63 33.56 -17.54
N ARG A 173 -58.00 34.04 -16.46
CA ARG A 173 -58.57 35.12 -15.64
C ARG A 173 -58.69 36.42 -16.42
N ARG A 174 -57.69 36.78 -17.25
CA ARG A 174 -57.75 37.96 -18.12
C ARG A 174 -58.87 37.85 -19.15
N GLN A 175 -59.03 36.69 -19.80
CA GLN A 175 -60.12 36.46 -20.77
C GLN A 175 -61.50 36.59 -20.12
N ARG A 176 -61.70 36.04 -18.92
CA ARG A 176 -62.97 36.18 -18.18
C ARG A 176 -63.27 37.62 -17.75
N ALA A 177 -62.25 38.39 -17.41
CA ALA A 177 -62.42 39.80 -17.08
C ALA A 177 -62.83 40.61 -18.32
N ALA A 178 -62.19 40.35 -19.46
CA ALA A 178 -62.52 41.02 -20.73
C ALA A 178 -63.93 40.70 -21.24
N ALA A 179 -64.45 39.49 -20.99
CA ALA A 179 -65.80 39.11 -21.39
C ALA A 179 -66.94 39.71 -20.54
N ARG A 180 -66.62 40.41 -19.43
CA ARG A 180 -67.61 40.99 -18.52
C ARG A 180 -67.68 42.53 -18.57
N GLY A 181 -66.76 43.17 -19.28
CA GLY A 181 -66.78 44.62 -19.53
C GLY A 181 -67.27 44.89 -20.93
#